data_AF-A0A923X513-F1
#
_entry.id   AF-A0A923X513-F1
#
_cell.length_a   1.000
_cell.length_b   1.000
_cell.length_c   1.000
_cell.angle_alpha   90.00
_cell.angle_beta   90.00
_cell.angle_gamma   90.00
#
_symmetry.space_group_name_H-M   'P 1'
#
loop_
_entity.id
_entity.type
_entity.pdbx_description
1 polymer ?
#
loop_
_entity_poly.entity_id
_entity_poly.type
_entity_poly.pdbx_seq_one_letter_code
_entity_poly.pdbx_strand_id
1 'polypeptide(L)'
;MSDKFPSKTMVILSGENRVTAAAETFLKNRGWQIHSTSDIKEALSYAAENTTSYLLISVDHPSSKITMVPKLFQQTLQITVIAFIEKNLPESEAKLTQFHANYRVSNPTGPAIERCIHKHHRELEQKDKETVVRSSIDSVKQEDQIRIKSGGSLEADIYRSTNQTAKVNVNIQKGHRGEMLSNPEQSKNLKSGAVIQSNNTGNIKTRNFNNPAANADARSDRLKSDDETSLLSTAVKKSLAEAKLVVGSSAEEAVRSSLDDPNAVCMVVDSPRLSGYLVATQVGNTVPSPQFNTIFQEKVVQFLAEKGEQLAEKSGYDVRLKEVHFDSWAKQAAHFLECSAYNGKDISIAFFPRKDVKIKLENSEVPEMAKVKIDELLGDRIIRFDLFIFLKENNKLILVTAKGTIFRQTQRTRFIDQGQTHLHVRKNELNLVAQYFAEAYLNDLVDTFQNQIKSSQAG
;
A
#
# COMPACT_ATOMS: atom_id res chain seq x y z
N MET A 1 8.10 -16.59 -18.42
CA MET A 1 8.04 -16.89 -16.96
C MET A 1 9.40 -16.55 -16.33
N SER A 2 9.80 -15.29 -16.45
CA SER A 2 11.12 -14.80 -16.08
C SER A 2 11.08 -14.09 -14.73
N ASP A 3 11.92 -14.57 -13.80
CA ASP A 3 12.47 -13.94 -12.59
C ASP A 3 11.52 -13.19 -11.66
N LYS A 4 10.63 -13.93 -10.98
CA LYS A 4 9.94 -13.46 -9.76
C LYS A 4 10.66 -13.79 -8.46
N PHE A 5 11.86 -14.38 -8.54
CA PHE A 5 12.64 -14.71 -7.36
C PHE A 5 13.56 -13.54 -7.00
N PRO A 6 13.62 -13.13 -5.72
CA PRO A 6 14.57 -12.11 -5.28
C PRO A 6 16.00 -12.55 -5.58
N SER A 7 16.91 -11.59 -5.69
CA SER A 7 18.34 -11.83 -5.92
C SER A 7 18.85 -12.88 -4.93
N LYS A 8 19.58 -13.89 -5.44
CA LYS A 8 20.18 -14.96 -4.62
C LYS A 8 21.42 -14.45 -3.87
N THR A 9 21.26 -13.40 -3.07
CA THR A 9 22.33 -12.76 -2.31
C THR A 9 22.05 -12.91 -0.82
N MET A 10 23.04 -13.41 -0.08
CA MET A 10 22.94 -13.72 1.35
C MET A 10 24.18 -13.24 2.11
N VAL A 11 23.97 -12.62 3.26
CA VAL A 11 25.03 -12.35 4.24
C VAL A 11 24.94 -13.37 5.36
N ILE A 12 26.07 -13.95 5.76
CA ILE A 12 26.19 -14.86 6.91
C ILE A 12 26.99 -14.14 8.00
N LEU A 13 26.36 -13.96 9.15
CA LEU A 13 26.96 -13.36 10.34
C LEU A 13 27.16 -14.45 11.41
N SER A 14 28.39 -14.95 11.53
CA SER A 14 28.77 -16.04 12.43
C SER A 14 29.93 -15.64 13.34
N GLY A 15 29.95 -16.15 14.57
CA GLY A 15 31.09 -16.02 15.48
C GLY A 15 32.29 -16.85 15.03
N GLU A 16 32.05 -18.00 14.40
CA GLU A 16 33.09 -18.88 13.86
C GLU A 16 32.79 -19.28 12.40
N ASN A 17 33.60 -18.78 11.46
CA ASN A 17 33.42 -19.02 10.02
C ASN A 17 33.46 -20.51 9.60
N ARG A 18 34.01 -21.39 10.44
CA ARG A 18 34.14 -22.82 10.11
C ARG A 18 32.80 -23.56 10.12
N VAL A 19 31.85 -23.13 10.94
CA VAL A 19 30.58 -23.85 11.15
C VAL A 19 29.69 -23.79 9.91
N THR A 20 29.75 -22.69 9.15
CA THR A 20 28.91 -22.47 7.96
C THR A 20 29.57 -22.87 6.64
N ALA A 21 30.85 -23.24 6.64
CA ALA A 21 31.62 -23.49 5.41
C ALA A 21 31.00 -24.53 4.46
N ALA A 22 30.45 -25.62 5.01
CA ALA A 22 29.75 -26.64 4.23
C ALA A 22 28.46 -26.11 3.59
N ALA A 23 27.69 -25.31 4.33
CA ALA A 23 26.48 -24.68 3.82
C ALA A 23 26.77 -23.61 2.77
N GLU A 24 27.83 -22.82 2.98
CA GLU A 24 28.30 -21.83 2.01
C GLU A 24 28.65 -22.48 0.67
N THR A 25 29.44 -23.55 0.70
CA THR A 25 29.83 -24.29 -0.50
C THR A 25 28.60 -24.83 -1.23
N PHE A 26 27.66 -25.42 -0.49
CA PHE A 26 26.41 -25.93 -1.04
C PHE A 26 25.56 -24.84 -1.72
N LEU A 27 25.41 -23.69 -1.07
CA LEU A 27 24.61 -22.57 -1.57
C LEU A 27 25.32 -21.90 -2.77
N LYS A 28 26.64 -21.69 -2.72
CA LYS A 28 27.44 -21.17 -3.85
C LYS A 28 27.30 -22.04 -5.08
N ASN A 29 27.33 -23.37 -4.93
CA ASN A 29 27.10 -24.33 -6.03
C ASN A 29 25.70 -24.22 -6.67
N ARG A 30 24.75 -23.52 -6.03
CA ARG A 30 23.40 -23.25 -6.54
C ARG A 30 23.20 -21.81 -7.00
N GLY A 31 24.30 -21.09 -7.21
CA GLY A 31 24.32 -19.73 -7.72
C GLY A 31 24.00 -18.67 -6.67
N TRP A 32 24.15 -18.97 -5.38
CA TRP A 32 24.03 -17.95 -4.33
C TRP A 32 25.32 -17.13 -4.22
N GLN A 33 25.17 -15.82 -4.17
CA GLN A 33 26.21 -14.87 -3.79
C GLN A 33 26.22 -14.77 -2.26
N ILE A 34 27.30 -15.23 -1.62
CA ILE A 34 27.38 -15.31 -0.16
C ILE A 34 28.57 -14.51 0.34
N HIS A 35 28.30 -13.62 1.28
CA HIS A 35 29.31 -12.89 2.04
C HIS A 35 29.27 -13.31 3.51
N SER A 36 30.34 -13.92 3.99
CA SER A 36 30.45 -14.40 5.37
C SER A 36 31.40 -13.51 6.16
N THR A 37 30.94 -12.99 7.31
CA THR A 37 31.75 -12.14 8.19
C THR A 37 31.37 -12.38 9.65
N SER A 38 32.28 -12.02 10.56
CA SER A 38 32.04 -11.94 12.00
C SER A 38 31.90 -10.50 12.51
N ASP A 39 32.08 -9.50 11.65
CA ASP A 39 31.87 -8.09 11.99
C ASP A 39 30.48 -7.62 11.55
N ILE A 40 29.69 -7.18 12.53
CA ILE A 40 28.35 -6.60 12.32
C ILE A 40 28.42 -5.38 11.40
N LYS A 41 29.47 -4.56 11.51
CA LYS A 41 29.62 -3.35 10.68
C LYS A 41 29.86 -3.70 9.22
N GLU A 42 30.75 -4.65 8.97
CA GLU A 42 31.04 -5.14 7.62
C GLU A 42 29.79 -5.77 6.99
N ALA A 43 29.06 -6.60 7.75
CA ALA A 43 27.80 -7.17 7.31
C ALA A 43 26.77 -6.10 6.90
N LEU A 44 26.69 -5.01 7.68
CA LEU A 44 25.77 -3.90 7.41
C LEU A 44 26.18 -3.11 6.16
N SER A 45 27.48 -2.77 6.03
CA SER A 45 27.99 -2.08 4.85
C SER A 45 27.78 -2.91 3.58
N TYR A 46 28.13 -4.20 3.62
CA TYR A 46 27.92 -5.10 2.49
C TYR A 46 26.45 -5.21 2.11
N ALA A 47 25.55 -5.34 3.10
CA ALA A 47 24.11 -5.44 2.85
C ALA A 47 23.46 -4.13 2.37
N ALA A 48 24.09 -2.98 2.62
CA ALA A 48 23.63 -1.69 2.11
C ALA A 48 24.12 -1.44 0.67
N GLU A 49 25.34 -1.88 0.35
CA GLU A 49 25.94 -1.74 -0.99
C GLU A 49 25.40 -2.79 -1.98
N ASN A 50 25.09 -3.99 -1.51
CA ASN A 50 24.60 -5.10 -2.32
C ASN A 50 23.13 -5.37 -1.95
N THR A 51 22.27 -5.58 -2.94
CA THR A 51 20.84 -5.92 -2.77
C THR A 51 20.67 -7.30 -2.13
N THR A 52 20.95 -7.39 -0.84
CA THR A 52 20.96 -8.61 -0.05
C THR A 52 19.54 -9.01 0.30
N SER A 53 19.14 -10.22 -0.04
CA SER A 53 17.78 -10.72 0.21
C SER A 53 17.65 -11.39 1.57
N TYR A 54 18.72 -12.06 2.03
CA TYR A 54 18.72 -12.85 3.26
C TYR A 54 19.91 -12.54 4.16
N LEU A 55 19.65 -12.48 5.47
CA LEU A 55 20.66 -12.47 6.52
C LEU A 55 20.56 -13.75 7.34
N LEU A 56 21.60 -14.57 7.31
CA LEU A 56 21.74 -15.74 8.19
C LEU A 56 22.57 -15.34 9.41
N ILE A 57 22.00 -15.40 10.61
CA ILE A 57 22.61 -14.85 11.83
C ILE A 57 22.72 -15.90 12.93
N SER A 58 23.92 -16.03 13.50
CA SER A 58 24.18 -16.92 14.62
C SER A 58 23.68 -16.31 15.93
N VAL A 59 22.95 -17.08 16.74
CA VAL A 59 22.58 -16.67 18.10
C VAL A 59 23.71 -16.88 19.11
N ASP A 60 24.76 -17.59 18.71
CA ASP A 60 25.97 -17.85 19.50
C ASP A 60 27.09 -16.82 19.24
N HIS A 61 26.80 -15.79 18.45
CA HIS A 61 27.75 -14.75 18.11
C HIS A 61 28.31 -14.06 19.37
N PRO A 62 29.63 -13.77 19.46
CA PRO A 62 30.26 -13.26 20.67
C PRO A 62 29.78 -11.86 21.08
N SER A 63 29.30 -11.06 20.13
CA SER A 63 28.78 -9.72 20.38
C SER A 63 27.38 -9.75 21.02
N SER A 64 27.24 -9.09 22.18
CA SER A 64 25.93 -8.89 22.84
C SER A 64 24.93 -8.09 22.01
N LYS A 65 25.42 -7.30 21.03
CA LYS A 65 24.58 -6.49 20.14
C LYS A 65 23.81 -7.33 19.12
N ILE A 66 24.12 -8.61 18.98
CA ILE A 66 23.50 -9.51 18.00
C ILE A 66 21.97 -9.59 18.15
N THR A 67 21.46 -9.39 19.37
CA THR A 67 20.02 -9.36 19.68
C THR A 67 19.26 -8.23 19.00
N MET A 68 19.92 -7.10 18.70
CA MET A 68 19.31 -5.94 18.04
C MET A 68 19.41 -6.00 16.51
N VAL A 69 20.34 -6.79 15.98
CA VAL A 69 20.64 -6.87 14.54
C VAL A 69 19.42 -7.27 13.70
N PRO A 70 18.59 -8.27 14.07
CA PRO A 70 17.43 -8.64 13.28
C PRO A 70 16.48 -7.47 13.02
N LYS A 71 16.20 -6.70 14.07
CA LYS A 71 15.32 -5.53 14.00
C LYS A 71 15.90 -4.45 13.09
N LEU A 72 17.20 -4.18 13.20
CA LEU A 72 17.88 -3.19 12.36
C LEU A 72 17.81 -3.56 10.88
N PHE A 73 18.13 -4.82 10.52
CA PHE A 73 18.14 -5.27 9.13
C PHE A 73 16.73 -5.35 8.54
N GLN A 74 15.74 -5.80 9.31
CA GLN A 74 14.35 -5.84 8.85
C GLN A 74 13.75 -4.46 8.67
N GLN A 75 14.03 -3.52 9.59
CA GLN A 75 13.43 -2.17 9.53
C GLN A 75 14.10 -1.27 8.51
N THR A 76 15.43 -1.29 8.42
CA THR A 76 16.18 -0.37 7.56
C THR A 76 16.33 -0.89 6.14
N LEU A 77 16.60 -2.20 5.98
CA LEU A 77 16.97 -2.80 4.69
C LEU A 77 15.91 -3.76 4.15
N GLN A 78 14.84 -4.03 4.91
CA GLN A 78 13.78 -4.97 4.55
C GLN A 78 14.30 -6.40 4.25
N ILE A 79 15.41 -6.78 4.89
CA ILE A 79 16.08 -8.08 4.67
C ILE A 79 15.39 -9.18 5.50
N THR A 80 15.23 -10.37 4.90
CA THR A 80 14.70 -11.52 5.63
C THR A 80 15.77 -12.17 6.50
N VAL A 81 15.52 -12.21 7.81
CA VAL A 81 16.48 -12.71 8.80
C VAL A 81 16.16 -14.16 9.18
N ILE A 82 17.14 -15.04 9.06
CA ILE A 82 17.12 -16.44 9.47
C ILE A 82 18.12 -16.62 10.60
N ALA A 83 17.66 -17.00 11.78
CA ALA A 83 18.54 -17.27 12.92
C ALA A 83 18.97 -18.74 12.97
N PHE A 84 20.20 -19.01 13.41
CA PHE A 84 20.70 -20.36 13.61
C PHE A 84 21.58 -20.49 14.85
N ILE A 85 21.83 -21.72 15.31
CA ILE A 85 22.80 -22.03 16.38
C ILE A 85 24.07 -22.59 15.77
N GLU A 86 25.23 -22.16 16.28
CA GLU A 86 26.54 -22.72 15.90
C GLU A 86 26.85 -23.95 16.72
N LYS A 87 26.46 -23.92 18.00
CA LYS A 87 26.75 -24.98 18.96
C LYS A 87 25.45 -25.71 19.29
N ASN A 88 25.49 -27.03 19.21
CA ASN A 88 24.37 -27.87 19.62
C ASN A 88 24.32 -28.02 21.16
N LEU A 89 24.13 -26.88 21.84
CA LEU A 89 24.02 -26.78 23.28
C LEU A 89 22.58 -26.36 23.66
N PRO A 90 22.01 -26.89 24.76
CA PRO A 90 20.67 -26.50 25.21
C PRO A 90 20.51 -24.98 25.42
N GLU A 91 21.58 -24.29 25.85
CA GLU A 91 21.58 -22.83 26.03
C GLU A 91 21.41 -22.08 24.70
N SER A 92 22.05 -22.56 23.64
CA SER A 92 21.96 -21.98 22.29
C SER A 92 20.55 -22.17 21.72
N GLU A 93 19.93 -23.32 21.96
CA GLU A 93 18.54 -23.58 21.56
C GLU A 93 17.54 -22.70 22.32
N ALA A 94 17.76 -22.48 23.62
CA ALA A 94 16.98 -21.52 24.41
C ALA A 94 17.13 -20.09 23.86
N LYS A 95 18.36 -19.65 23.53
CA LYS A 95 18.61 -18.35 22.89
C LYS A 95 17.91 -18.24 21.55
N LEU A 96 17.98 -19.27 20.69
CA LEU A 96 17.29 -19.31 19.40
C LEU A 96 15.78 -19.14 19.55
N THR A 97 15.20 -19.74 20.60
CA THR A 97 13.77 -19.63 20.89
C THR A 97 13.36 -18.21 21.28
N GLN A 98 14.21 -17.51 22.04
CA GLN A 98 13.99 -16.12 22.47
C GLN A 98 14.38 -15.10 21.39
N PHE A 99 15.18 -15.49 20.40
CA PHE A 99 15.66 -14.60 19.34
C PHE A 99 14.52 -14.14 18.43
N HIS A 100 14.36 -12.84 18.25
CA HIS A 100 13.27 -12.23 17.47
C HIS A 100 13.48 -12.32 15.94
N ALA A 101 13.72 -13.54 15.43
CA ALA A 101 13.76 -13.83 14.00
C ALA A 101 12.52 -14.62 13.58
N ASN A 102 11.95 -14.27 12.42
CA ASN A 102 10.78 -14.94 11.84
C ASN A 102 11.08 -16.39 11.42
N TYR A 103 12.34 -16.64 11.05
CA TYR A 103 12.81 -17.92 10.53
C TYR A 103 13.99 -18.41 11.37
N ARG A 104 14.02 -19.72 11.64
CA ARG A 104 14.98 -20.33 12.56
C ARG A 104 15.43 -21.69 12.03
N VAL A 105 16.72 -22.01 12.19
CA VAL A 105 17.34 -23.25 11.75
C VAL A 105 18.26 -23.77 12.85
N SER A 106 17.95 -24.92 13.45
CA SER A 106 18.77 -25.49 14.54
C SER A 106 20.10 -26.07 14.07
N ASN A 107 20.25 -26.45 12.79
CA ASN A 107 21.52 -26.91 12.25
C ASN A 107 21.73 -26.27 10.88
N PRO A 108 22.73 -25.38 10.69
CA PRO A 108 22.89 -24.58 9.49
C PRO A 108 23.48 -25.41 8.34
N THR A 109 22.77 -26.46 7.91
CA THR A 109 23.10 -27.21 6.70
C THR A 109 22.50 -26.51 5.49
N GLY A 110 23.21 -26.55 4.35
CA GLY A 110 22.72 -25.95 3.10
C GLY A 110 21.27 -26.33 2.75
N PRO A 111 20.88 -27.62 2.78
CA PRO A 111 19.49 -28.04 2.57
C PRO A 111 18.50 -27.50 3.60
N ALA A 112 18.89 -27.35 4.87
CA ALA A 112 18.00 -26.80 5.89
C ALA A 112 17.74 -25.31 5.68
N ILE A 113 18.78 -24.55 5.33
CA ILE A 113 18.67 -23.13 4.98
C ILE A 113 17.78 -22.95 3.76
N GLU A 114 17.99 -23.74 2.70
CA GLU A 114 17.18 -23.65 1.49
C GLU A 114 15.70 -24.02 1.73
N ARG A 115 15.41 -25.06 2.55
CA ARG A 115 14.03 -25.36 2.96
C ARG A 115 13.38 -24.18 3.70
N CYS A 116 14.15 -23.49 4.53
CA CYS A 116 13.70 -22.31 5.25
C CYS A 116 13.34 -21.16 4.28
N ILE A 117 14.18 -20.93 3.27
CA ILE A 117 13.94 -19.94 2.20
C ILE A 117 12.71 -20.30 1.38
N HIS A 118 12.56 -21.57 0.98
CA HIS A 118 11.36 -22.03 0.27
C HIS A 118 10.08 -21.87 1.11
N LYS A 119 10.17 -22.10 2.43
CA LYS A 119 9.05 -21.84 3.35
C LYS A 119 8.67 -20.35 3.35
N HIS A 120 9.66 -19.46 3.44
CA HIS A 120 9.41 -18.02 3.35
C HIS A 120 8.73 -17.60 2.03
N HIS A 121 9.21 -18.10 0.89
CA HIS A 121 8.57 -17.82 -0.41
C HIS A 121 7.13 -18.30 -0.47
N ARG A 122 6.85 -19.51 0.02
CA ARG A 122 5.48 -20.04 0.07
C ARG A 122 4.56 -19.17 0.91
N GLU A 123 5.04 -18.62 2.02
CA GLU A 123 4.27 -17.72 2.88
C GLU A 123 3.99 -16.37 2.18
N LEU A 124 4.93 -15.84 1.39
CA LEU A 124 4.69 -14.63 0.58
C LEU A 124 3.62 -14.89 -0.49
N GLU A 125 3.73 -15.99 -1.24
CA GLU A 125 2.72 -16.35 -2.25
C GLU A 125 1.33 -16.59 -1.63
N GLN A 126 1.26 -17.15 -0.42
CA GLN A 126 0.00 -17.33 0.30
C GLN A 126 -0.60 -15.99 0.72
N LYS A 127 0.21 -15.05 1.21
CA LYS A 127 -0.27 -13.69 1.55
C LYS A 127 -0.80 -12.96 0.34
N ASP A 128 -0.15 -13.09 -0.81
CA ASP A 128 -0.63 -12.51 -2.07
C ASP A 128 -2.00 -13.11 -2.46
N LYS A 129 -2.14 -14.43 -2.37
CA LYS A 129 -3.41 -15.13 -2.65
C LYS A 129 -4.52 -14.73 -1.67
N GLU A 130 -4.23 -14.64 -0.37
CA GLU A 130 -5.21 -14.22 0.64
C GLU A 130 -5.66 -12.77 0.41
N THR A 131 -4.75 -11.90 -0.04
CA THR A 131 -5.06 -10.51 -0.37
C THR A 131 -6.02 -10.45 -1.57
N VAL A 132 -5.81 -11.29 -2.59
CA VAL A 132 -6.70 -11.39 -3.77
C VAL A 132 -8.06 -12.03 -3.43
N VAL A 133 -8.08 -13.04 -2.57
CA VAL A 133 -9.36 -13.68 -2.15
C VAL A 133 -10.18 -12.73 -1.28
N ARG A 134 -9.56 -11.97 -0.38
CA ARG A 134 -10.28 -10.96 0.42
C ARG A 134 -10.87 -9.85 -0.45
N SER A 135 -10.13 -9.36 -1.46
CA SER A 135 -10.69 -8.36 -2.38
C SER A 135 -11.84 -8.91 -3.25
N SER A 136 -11.85 -10.22 -3.53
CA SER A 136 -12.92 -10.89 -4.28
C SER A 136 -14.17 -11.20 -3.45
N ILE A 137 -14.02 -11.54 -2.16
CA ILE A 137 -15.16 -11.83 -1.28
C ILE A 137 -15.92 -10.55 -0.91
N ASP A 138 -15.23 -9.43 -0.76
CA ASP A 138 -15.87 -8.15 -0.47
C ASP A 138 -16.65 -7.58 -1.67
N SER A 139 -16.31 -8.01 -2.89
CA SER A 139 -17.07 -7.64 -4.10
C SER A 139 -18.33 -8.49 -4.31
N VAL A 140 -18.33 -9.77 -3.91
CA VAL A 140 -19.52 -10.65 -4.07
C VAL A 140 -20.62 -10.37 -3.03
N LYS A 141 -20.29 -9.81 -1.86
CA LYS A 141 -21.29 -9.51 -0.83
C LYS A 141 -22.16 -8.26 -1.11
N GLN A 142 -21.91 -7.53 -2.20
CA GLN A 142 -22.71 -6.35 -2.55
C GLN A 142 -23.79 -6.58 -3.61
N GLU A 143 -23.80 -7.71 -4.33
CA GLU A 143 -24.78 -7.94 -5.41
C GLU A 143 -25.97 -8.84 -5.04
N ASP A 144 -25.92 -9.64 -3.97
CA ASP A 144 -27.00 -10.58 -3.61
C ASP A 144 -27.67 -10.30 -2.24
N GLN A 145 -28.05 -9.05 -1.98
CA GLN A 145 -29.07 -8.73 -0.96
C GLN A 145 -30.39 -8.29 -1.60
N ILE A 146 -30.99 -9.18 -2.39
CA ILE A 146 -32.42 -9.11 -2.71
C ILE A 146 -33.20 -9.50 -1.46
N ARG A 147 -33.75 -8.48 -0.81
CA ARG A 147 -34.61 -8.55 0.37
C ARG A 147 -35.98 -9.08 -0.02
N ILE A 148 -36.17 -10.40 -0.05
CA ILE A 148 -37.52 -10.99 -0.07
C ILE A 148 -38.12 -10.86 1.34
N LYS A 149 -38.92 -9.81 1.54
CA LYS A 149 -39.91 -9.78 2.62
C LYS A 149 -41.06 -10.71 2.22
N SER A 150 -41.10 -11.91 2.79
CA SER A 150 -42.33 -12.69 2.89
C SER A 150 -42.54 -13.04 4.35
N GLY A 151 -43.63 -12.55 4.91
CA GLY A 151 -44.13 -13.00 6.21
C GLY A 151 -44.60 -14.45 6.12
N GLY A 152 -44.54 -15.14 7.24
CA GLY A 152 -44.97 -16.53 7.34
C GLY A 152 -44.53 -17.15 8.65
N SER A 153 -45.36 -16.96 9.67
CA SER A 153 -45.43 -17.80 10.86
C SER A 153 -45.85 -19.21 10.43
N LEU A 154 -45.11 -20.25 10.84
CA LEU A 154 -45.63 -21.37 11.64
C LEU A 154 -44.51 -22.34 12.05
N GLU A 155 -44.78 -23.01 13.16
CA GLU A 155 -44.03 -24.08 13.81
C GLU A 155 -43.76 -25.32 12.94
N ALA A 156 -42.80 -26.12 13.43
CA ALA A 156 -42.78 -27.58 13.52
C ALA A 156 -41.57 -28.27 12.83
N ASP A 157 -40.67 -28.72 13.70
CA ASP A 157 -40.25 -30.13 13.86
C ASP A 157 -39.60 -30.94 12.71
N ILE A 158 -38.49 -31.58 13.11
CA ILE A 158 -37.90 -32.86 12.66
C ILE A 158 -37.01 -32.83 11.40
N TYR A 159 -35.68 -32.95 11.59
CA TYR A 159 -34.95 -34.21 11.37
C TYR A 159 -33.52 -34.17 11.94
N ARG A 160 -33.24 -35.14 12.82
CA ARG A 160 -31.91 -35.59 13.26
C ARG A 160 -31.32 -36.54 12.21
N SER A 161 -30.04 -36.38 11.87
CA SER A 161 -29.11 -37.49 11.60
C SER A 161 -27.67 -36.95 11.70
N THR A 162 -27.00 -37.16 12.84
CA THR A 162 -25.89 -38.13 13.00
C THR A 162 -24.72 -37.96 12.02
N ASN A 163 -23.58 -37.52 12.54
CA ASN A 163 -22.32 -38.25 12.38
C ASN A 163 -21.39 -37.98 13.58
N GLN A 164 -21.08 -39.07 14.27
CA GLN A 164 -20.14 -39.20 15.39
C GLN A 164 -18.72 -39.51 14.88
N THR A 165 -17.79 -39.48 15.84
CA THR A 165 -16.37 -39.88 15.88
C THR A 165 -15.40 -38.69 15.75
N ALA A 166 -14.42 -38.46 16.62
CA ALA A 166 -14.00 -39.14 17.85
C ALA A 166 -13.38 -38.09 18.81
N LYS A 167 -13.69 -38.18 20.10
CA LYS A 167 -12.98 -37.45 21.17
C LYS A 167 -12.21 -38.45 22.00
N VAL A 168 -10.90 -38.23 22.06
CA VAL A 168 -9.94 -38.93 22.90
C VAL A 168 -10.09 -38.42 24.34
N ASN A 169 -10.23 -39.36 25.26
CA ASN A 169 -10.21 -39.15 26.71
C ASN A 169 -8.77 -38.91 27.19
N VAL A 170 -8.55 -37.87 28.00
CA VAL A 170 -7.45 -37.84 28.96
C VAL A 170 -8.03 -37.56 30.33
N ASN A 171 -7.82 -38.54 31.20
CA ASN A 171 -8.26 -38.64 32.57
C ASN A 171 -6.99 -38.49 33.42
N ILE A 172 -6.81 -37.39 34.16
CA ILE A 172 -5.77 -37.31 35.20
C ILE A 172 -6.34 -36.70 36.48
N GLN A 173 -6.14 -37.51 37.52
CA GLN A 173 -6.48 -37.44 38.93
C GLN A 173 -6.33 -36.07 39.61
N LYS A 174 -7.34 -35.75 40.42
CA LYS A 174 -7.28 -34.79 41.54
C LYS A 174 -6.84 -35.53 42.81
N GLY A 175 -5.84 -34.99 43.51
CA GLY A 175 -5.49 -35.33 44.89
C GLY A 175 -5.86 -34.19 45.85
N HIS A 176 -6.55 -34.52 46.94
CA HIS A 176 -6.75 -33.72 48.16
C HIS A 176 -5.38 -33.35 48.81
N ARG A 177 -5.19 -32.36 49.70
CA ARG A 177 -5.86 -32.11 50.99
C ARG A 177 -5.24 -30.87 51.70
N GLY A 178 -5.98 -30.22 52.63
CA GLY A 178 -5.48 -29.19 53.58
C GLY A 178 -6.27 -27.87 53.51
N GLU A 179 -7.42 -27.67 54.19
CA GLU A 179 -7.59 -27.29 55.63
C GLU A 179 -6.72 -26.06 56.01
N MET A 180 -7.17 -24.94 56.59
CA MET A 180 -8.24 -24.66 57.57
C MET A 180 -8.40 -23.14 57.80
N LEU A 181 -9.60 -22.71 58.23
CA LEU A 181 -9.95 -21.48 59.01
C LEU A 181 -9.82 -20.12 58.27
N SER A 182 -10.74 -19.14 58.32
CA SER A 182 -11.71 -18.74 59.36
C SER A 182 -12.92 -17.99 58.75
N ASN A 183 -13.98 -17.91 59.55
CA ASN A 183 -15.34 -17.41 59.28
C ASN A 183 -15.48 -15.92 59.75
N PRO A 184 -16.67 -15.32 59.86
CA PRO A 184 -17.26 -14.39 58.89
C PRO A 184 -17.56 -12.99 59.47
N GLU A 185 -17.95 -12.03 58.63
CA GLU A 185 -18.88 -10.99 59.08
C GLU A 185 -19.68 -10.34 57.95
N GLN A 186 -20.85 -9.85 58.33
CA GLN A 186 -22.06 -9.61 57.55
C GLN A 186 -22.14 -8.19 56.98
N SER A 187 -22.82 -8.02 55.84
CA SER A 187 -23.77 -6.91 55.55
C SER A 187 -24.38 -7.13 54.16
N LYS A 188 -25.60 -7.64 54.04
CA LYS A 188 -26.91 -6.95 54.05
C LYS A 188 -27.03 -5.73 53.12
N ASN A 189 -27.79 -5.97 52.04
CA ASN A 189 -28.84 -5.16 51.43
C ASN A 189 -28.53 -3.72 51.00
N LEU A 190 -28.78 -3.43 49.71
CA LEU A 190 -29.73 -2.39 49.30
C LEU A 190 -30.15 -2.60 47.82
N LYS A 191 -31.46 -2.83 47.65
CA LYS A 191 -32.20 -2.70 46.40
C LYS A 191 -32.61 -1.24 46.23
N SER A 192 -32.37 -0.66 45.06
CA SER A 192 -33.20 0.32 44.36
C SER A 192 -32.49 0.58 43.02
N GLY A 193 -33.11 0.55 41.84
CA GLY A 193 -34.49 0.89 41.54
C GLY A 193 -34.52 2.32 40.99
N ALA A 194 -33.96 2.55 39.80
CA ALA A 194 -34.13 3.80 39.06
C ALA A 194 -34.22 3.49 37.56
N VAL A 195 -35.47 3.40 37.12
CA VAL A 195 -35.90 3.43 35.73
C VAL A 195 -35.71 4.85 35.23
N ILE A 196 -34.85 5.06 34.23
CA ILE A 196 -34.82 6.30 33.45
C ILE A 196 -35.36 5.97 32.06
N GLN A 197 -36.58 6.45 31.82
CA GLN A 197 -37.18 6.55 30.50
C GLN A 197 -36.45 7.65 29.72
N SER A 198 -35.91 7.32 28.56
CA SER A 198 -35.52 8.31 27.54
C SER A 198 -36.33 8.05 26.27
N ASN A 199 -37.44 8.78 26.16
CA ASN A 199 -38.16 8.99 24.91
C ASN A 199 -37.46 10.14 24.17
N ASN A 200 -36.78 9.85 23.05
CA ASN A 200 -36.64 10.79 21.93
C ASN A 200 -35.98 10.11 20.71
N THR A 201 -36.78 9.36 19.95
CA THR A 201 -36.43 8.92 18.60
C THR A 201 -36.77 10.03 17.61
N GLY A 202 -35.84 10.98 17.46
CA GLY A 202 -35.82 11.89 16.32
C GLY A 202 -35.48 11.11 15.05
N ASN A 203 -36.45 11.04 14.14
CA ASN A 203 -36.29 10.52 12.77
C ASN A 203 -35.22 11.31 12.02
N ILE A 204 -33.97 10.86 12.05
CA ILE A 204 -32.95 11.28 11.10
C ILE A 204 -33.14 10.44 9.84
N LYS A 205 -33.67 11.06 8.79
CA LYS A 205 -33.72 10.50 7.44
C LYS A 205 -32.30 10.14 7.00
N THR A 206 -31.97 8.86 7.04
CA THR A 206 -30.79 8.30 6.38
C THR A 206 -30.94 8.49 4.88
N ARG A 207 -30.26 9.50 4.32
CA ARG A 207 -30.02 9.58 2.88
C ARG A 207 -29.02 8.48 2.53
N ASN A 208 -29.50 7.43 1.88
CA ASN A 208 -28.67 6.46 1.19
C ASN A 208 -27.87 7.18 0.09
N PHE A 209 -26.59 7.44 0.34
CA PHE A 209 -25.61 7.82 -0.67
C PHE A 209 -24.77 6.60 -1.04
N ASN A 210 -25.39 5.68 -1.79
CA ASN A 210 -24.68 4.66 -2.55
C ASN A 210 -25.12 4.78 -4.02
N ASN A 211 -24.48 5.71 -4.73
CA ASN A 211 -24.25 5.64 -6.18
C ASN A 211 -23.44 6.86 -6.63
N PRO A 212 -22.19 6.73 -7.12
CA PRO A 212 -21.63 7.71 -8.03
C PRO A 212 -22.12 7.39 -9.46
N ALA A 213 -23.43 7.37 -9.66
CA ALA A 213 -24.05 7.35 -10.98
C ALA A 213 -24.25 8.79 -11.50
N ALA A 214 -23.26 9.67 -11.25
CA ALA A 214 -23.19 11.04 -11.76
C ALA A 214 -22.17 11.19 -12.90
N ASN A 215 -21.80 10.10 -13.56
CA ASN A 215 -20.94 10.11 -14.76
C ASN A 215 -21.71 9.80 -16.06
N ALA A 216 -23.05 9.81 -16.03
CA ALA A 216 -23.86 9.69 -17.24
C ALA A 216 -24.03 11.02 -18.02
N ASP A 217 -23.73 12.18 -17.41
CA ASP A 217 -23.85 13.49 -18.08
C ASP A 217 -22.56 13.93 -18.82
N ALA A 218 -21.49 13.14 -18.80
CA ALA A 218 -20.25 13.46 -19.52
C ALA A 218 -20.30 13.17 -21.04
N ARG A 219 -21.42 12.66 -21.57
CA ARG A 219 -21.58 12.37 -23.01
C ARG A 219 -22.48 13.33 -23.78
N SER A 220 -23.10 14.33 -23.13
CA SER A 220 -24.05 15.26 -23.78
C SER A 220 -23.50 16.67 -24.10
N ASP A 221 -22.28 17.02 -23.68
CA ASP A 221 -21.69 18.36 -23.88
C ASP A 221 -20.46 18.36 -24.80
N ARG A 222 -20.43 17.48 -25.82
CA ARG A 222 -19.39 17.42 -26.86
C ARG A 222 -19.55 18.53 -27.94
N LEU A 223 -19.82 19.75 -27.49
CA LEU A 223 -19.62 20.98 -28.26
C LEU A 223 -18.75 21.94 -27.44
N LYS A 224 -17.64 21.43 -26.90
CA LYS A 224 -16.54 22.30 -26.49
C LYS A 224 -15.72 22.59 -27.73
N SER A 225 -15.55 23.86 -28.03
CA SER A 225 -14.78 24.38 -29.16
C SER A 225 -13.43 23.66 -29.28
N ASP A 226 -13.16 23.07 -30.45
CA ASP A 226 -11.88 22.43 -30.81
C ASP A 226 -10.64 23.29 -30.49
N ASP A 227 -10.84 24.59 -30.30
CA ASP A 227 -9.82 25.60 -30.07
C ASP A 227 -9.13 25.51 -28.70
N GLU A 228 -9.84 25.11 -27.62
CA GLU A 228 -9.22 25.06 -26.27
C GLU A 228 -8.24 23.88 -26.15
N THR A 229 -8.58 22.78 -26.78
CA THR A 229 -7.79 21.53 -26.75
C THR A 229 -6.63 21.59 -27.73
N SER A 230 -6.81 22.39 -28.78
CA SER A 230 -5.72 22.81 -29.66
C SER A 230 -4.60 23.49 -28.87
N LEU A 231 -4.90 24.33 -27.87
CA LEU A 231 -3.87 25.04 -27.10
C LEU A 231 -2.96 24.10 -26.30
N LEU A 232 -3.53 23.21 -25.48
CA LEU A 232 -2.73 22.28 -24.65
C LEU A 232 -2.03 21.21 -25.50
N SER A 233 -2.70 20.66 -26.52
CA SER A 233 -2.04 19.72 -27.45
C SER A 233 -0.87 20.39 -28.18
N THR A 234 -1.04 21.65 -28.62
CA THR A 234 0.05 22.44 -29.24
C THR A 234 1.20 22.69 -28.27
N ALA A 235 0.89 23.00 -27.01
CA ALA A 235 1.89 23.14 -25.95
C ALA A 235 2.71 21.85 -25.81
N VAL A 236 2.04 20.71 -25.65
CA VAL A 236 2.66 19.40 -25.50
C VAL A 236 3.52 19.04 -26.72
N LYS A 237 3.02 19.23 -27.95
CA LYS A 237 3.78 18.98 -29.19
C LYS A 237 5.05 19.81 -29.27
N LYS A 238 4.95 21.11 -28.97
CA LYS A 238 6.10 22.03 -28.99
C LYS A 238 7.11 21.66 -27.91
N SER A 239 6.65 21.40 -26.68
CA SER A 239 7.50 20.98 -25.56
C SER A 239 8.20 19.65 -25.83
N LEU A 240 7.52 18.69 -26.48
CA LEU A 240 8.14 17.44 -26.92
C LEU A 240 9.22 17.66 -27.97
N ALA A 241 8.97 18.53 -28.96
CA ALA A 241 9.96 18.86 -29.99
C ALA A 241 11.20 19.54 -29.38
N GLU A 242 11.01 20.44 -28.43
CA GLU A 242 12.10 21.13 -27.73
C GLU A 242 12.87 20.19 -26.79
N ALA A 243 12.17 19.30 -26.07
CA ALA A 243 12.81 18.32 -25.19
C ALA A 243 13.78 17.42 -25.97
N LYS A 244 13.44 17.00 -27.19
CA LYS A 244 14.31 16.18 -28.06
C LYS A 244 15.65 16.85 -28.40
N LEU A 245 15.70 18.18 -28.43
CA LEU A 245 16.93 18.91 -28.76
C LEU A 245 17.93 18.92 -27.61
N VAL A 246 17.46 18.71 -26.38
CA VAL A 246 18.31 18.63 -25.19
C VAL A 246 18.78 17.19 -25.04
N VAL A 247 19.79 16.82 -25.83
CA VAL A 247 20.45 15.51 -25.71
C VAL A 247 21.23 15.48 -24.40
N GLY A 248 20.63 14.88 -23.37
CA GLY A 248 21.32 14.57 -22.12
C GLY A 248 22.35 13.47 -22.33
N SER A 249 23.56 13.68 -21.82
CA SER A 249 24.58 12.64 -21.65
C SER A 249 23.94 11.44 -20.94
N SER A 250 24.00 10.27 -21.58
CA SER A 250 23.47 8.98 -21.11
C SER A 250 23.74 8.75 -19.62
N ALA A 251 22.78 9.06 -18.76
CA ALA A 251 22.78 8.59 -17.38
C ALA A 251 22.22 7.17 -17.36
N GLU A 252 22.96 6.26 -16.71
CA GLU A 252 22.58 4.85 -16.56
C GLU A 252 21.19 4.73 -15.93
N GLU A 253 20.29 4.03 -16.62
CA GLU A 253 18.97 3.70 -16.09
C GLU A 253 19.11 2.65 -15.00
N ALA A 254 18.89 3.05 -13.75
CA ALA A 254 18.64 2.11 -12.67
C ALA A 254 17.33 1.36 -12.96
N VAL A 255 17.43 0.06 -13.25
CA VAL A 255 16.28 -0.83 -13.42
C VAL A 255 15.50 -0.89 -12.10
N ARG A 256 14.31 -0.27 -12.08
CA ARG A 256 13.35 -0.36 -10.97
C ARG A 256 12.39 -1.52 -11.26
N SER A 257 12.29 -2.50 -10.36
CA SER A 257 11.55 -3.76 -10.60
C SER A 257 10.45 -4.06 -9.57
N SER A 258 10.11 -3.12 -8.70
CA SER A 258 9.01 -3.37 -7.75
C SER A 258 7.67 -3.00 -8.39
N LEU A 259 6.64 -3.82 -8.14
CA LEU A 259 5.25 -3.52 -8.51
C LEU A 259 4.72 -2.24 -7.85
N ASP A 260 5.42 -1.76 -6.82
CA ASP A 260 5.14 -0.54 -6.09
C ASP A 260 5.94 0.66 -6.61
N ASP A 261 6.67 0.54 -7.72
CA ASP A 261 7.33 1.71 -8.29
C ASP A 261 6.32 2.59 -9.05
N PRO A 262 6.49 3.92 -9.04
CA PRO A 262 5.77 4.77 -9.98
C PRO A 262 6.02 4.30 -11.41
N ASN A 263 5.01 4.43 -12.25
CA ASN A 263 5.04 4.01 -13.66
C ASN A 263 4.60 5.12 -14.63
N ALA A 264 4.27 6.30 -14.09
CA ALA A 264 3.90 7.47 -14.87
C ALA A 264 4.27 8.75 -14.11
N VAL A 265 4.31 9.86 -14.83
CA VAL A 265 4.43 11.21 -14.27
C VAL A 265 3.16 11.97 -14.56
N CYS A 266 2.62 12.65 -13.56
CA CYS A 266 1.39 13.42 -13.65
C CYS A 266 1.67 14.88 -13.32
N MET A 267 1.30 15.77 -14.21
CA MET A 267 1.30 17.21 -14.00
C MET A 267 -0.14 17.69 -13.87
N VAL A 268 -0.41 18.48 -12.82
CA VAL A 268 -1.71 19.11 -12.63
C VAL A 268 -1.81 20.32 -13.55
N VAL A 269 -2.82 20.35 -14.40
CA VAL A 269 -3.16 21.51 -15.21
C VAL A 269 -4.39 22.14 -14.57
N ASP A 270 -4.20 23.26 -13.88
CA ASP A 270 -5.27 24.05 -13.27
C ASP A 270 -5.19 25.49 -13.76
N SER A 271 -6.05 25.80 -14.72
CA SER A 271 -6.15 27.08 -15.39
C SER A 271 -7.63 27.42 -15.64
N PRO A 272 -7.99 28.69 -15.91
CA PRO A 272 -9.38 29.08 -16.14
C PRO A 272 -10.08 28.29 -17.26
N ARG A 273 -9.32 27.90 -18.30
CA ARG A 273 -9.83 27.14 -19.46
C ARG A 273 -9.55 25.63 -19.37
N LEU A 274 -8.47 25.24 -18.69
CA LEU A 274 -7.98 23.86 -18.69
C LEU A 274 -7.88 23.35 -17.25
N SER A 275 -8.62 22.29 -16.94
CA SER A 275 -8.55 21.62 -15.64
C SER A 275 -8.46 20.11 -15.84
N GLY A 276 -7.38 19.50 -15.35
CA GLY A 276 -7.14 18.07 -15.52
C GLY A 276 -5.72 17.62 -15.17
N TYR A 277 -5.41 16.38 -15.55
CA TYR A 277 -4.13 15.75 -15.34
C TYR A 277 -3.44 15.47 -16.67
N LEU A 278 -2.23 15.99 -16.84
CA LEU A 278 -1.36 15.66 -17.96
C LEU A 278 -0.43 14.54 -17.54
N VAL A 279 -0.63 13.35 -18.10
CA VAL A 279 0.07 12.12 -17.68
C VAL A 279 1.04 11.70 -18.78
N ALA A 280 2.29 11.46 -18.41
CA ALA A 280 3.36 10.98 -19.27
C ALA A 280 3.84 9.59 -18.84
N THR A 281 3.98 8.68 -19.79
CA THR A 281 4.52 7.33 -19.59
C THR A 281 5.51 6.99 -20.69
N GLN A 282 6.51 6.18 -20.38
CA GLN A 282 7.42 5.58 -21.35
C GLN A 282 7.00 4.13 -21.65
N VAL A 283 7.39 3.60 -22.81
CA VAL A 283 7.15 2.20 -23.21
C VAL A 283 7.45 1.22 -22.07
N GLY A 284 6.58 0.23 -21.93
CA GLY A 284 6.64 -0.75 -20.84
C GLY A 284 6.06 -0.24 -19.52
N ASN A 285 5.25 0.83 -19.54
CA ASN A 285 4.70 1.47 -18.34
C ASN A 285 5.82 1.84 -17.36
N THR A 286 6.80 2.57 -17.88
CA THR A 286 7.92 3.08 -17.07
C THR A 286 7.81 4.60 -16.95
N VAL A 287 8.33 5.14 -15.85
CA VAL A 287 8.42 6.60 -15.65
C VAL A 287 9.41 7.16 -16.69
N PRO A 288 9.06 8.22 -17.44
CA PRO A 288 10.04 8.93 -18.25
C PRO A 288 11.20 9.45 -17.37
N SER A 289 12.38 9.66 -17.97
CA SER A 289 13.55 10.08 -17.21
C SER A 289 13.32 11.40 -16.46
N PRO A 290 13.89 11.59 -15.25
CA PRO A 290 13.70 12.83 -14.48
C PRO A 290 14.10 14.09 -15.27
N GLN A 291 15.18 14.01 -16.06
CA GLN A 291 15.63 15.10 -16.92
C GLN A 291 14.56 15.46 -17.98
N PHE A 292 13.97 14.45 -18.63
CA PHE A 292 12.88 14.69 -19.57
C PHE A 292 11.71 15.39 -18.88
N ASN A 293 11.30 14.91 -17.71
CA ASN A 293 10.15 15.47 -16.99
C ASN A 293 10.35 16.94 -16.64
N THR A 294 11.52 17.31 -16.12
CA THR A 294 11.84 18.70 -15.79
C THR A 294 11.75 19.60 -17.02
N ILE A 295 12.46 19.24 -18.10
CA ILE A 295 12.48 20.04 -19.33
C ILE A 295 11.07 20.13 -19.92
N PHE A 296 10.38 19.00 -20.04
CA PHE A 296 9.04 18.93 -20.61
C PHE A 296 8.06 19.81 -19.83
N GLN A 297 8.02 19.69 -18.50
CA GLN A 297 7.12 20.48 -17.64
C GLN A 297 7.43 21.98 -17.73
N GLU A 298 8.71 22.37 -17.66
CA GLU A 298 9.13 23.76 -17.80
C GLU A 298 8.66 24.35 -19.13
N LYS A 299 8.81 23.61 -20.24
CA LYS A 299 8.37 24.06 -21.56
C LYS A 299 6.86 24.14 -21.70
N VAL A 300 6.10 23.22 -21.10
CA VAL A 300 4.63 23.27 -21.11
C VAL A 300 4.16 24.49 -20.31
N VAL A 301 4.69 24.70 -19.10
CA VAL A 301 4.37 25.85 -18.25
C VAL A 301 4.70 27.17 -18.96
N GLN A 302 5.90 27.26 -19.56
CA GLN A 302 6.33 28.45 -20.28
C GLN A 302 5.39 28.76 -21.46
N PHE A 303 5.08 27.77 -22.30
CA PHE A 303 4.20 27.98 -23.45
C PHE A 303 2.80 28.42 -23.04
N LEU A 304 2.24 27.81 -21.99
CA LEU A 304 0.93 28.19 -21.47
C LEU A 304 0.95 29.63 -20.93
N ALA A 305 2.00 30.01 -20.20
CA ALA A 305 2.17 31.38 -19.70
C ALA A 305 2.26 32.42 -20.82
N GLU A 306 2.99 32.13 -21.91
CA GLU A 306 3.06 32.98 -23.11
C GLU A 306 1.69 33.18 -23.79
N LYS A 307 0.76 32.26 -23.56
CA LYS A 307 -0.62 32.29 -24.07
C LYS A 307 -1.64 32.79 -23.05
N GLY A 308 -1.18 33.37 -21.94
CA GLY A 308 -2.01 33.96 -20.89
C GLY A 308 -2.57 32.96 -19.87
N GLU A 309 -2.13 31.70 -19.91
CA GLU A 309 -2.52 30.68 -18.95
C GLU A 309 -1.50 30.60 -17.80
N GLN A 310 -1.95 30.87 -16.57
CA GLN A 310 -1.10 30.73 -15.39
C GLN A 310 -1.48 29.45 -14.65
N LEU A 311 -0.52 28.51 -14.56
CA LEU A 311 -0.70 27.30 -13.77
C LEU A 311 -0.37 27.60 -12.30
N ALA A 312 -1.28 27.22 -11.40
CA ALA A 312 -1.11 27.40 -9.96
C ALA A 312 0.08 26.61 -9.40
N GLU A 313 0.39 25.48 -10.03
CA GLU A 313 1.45 24.57 -9.61
C GLU A 313 2.34 24.19 -10.80
N LYS A 314 3.65 24.14 -10.56
CA LYS A 314 4.66 23.85 -11.59
C LYS A 314 5.28 22.46 -11.44
N SER A 315 4.96 21.75 -10.36
CA SER A 315 5.48 20.41 -10.08
C SER A 315 4.61 19.34 -10.71
N GLY A 316 5.24 18.39 -11.39
CA GLY A 316 4.67 17.07 -11.58
C GLY A 316 4.97 16.14 -10.40
N TYR A 317 4.21 15.07 -10.32
CA TYR A 317 4.40 13.99 -9.35
C TYR A 317 4.50 12.66 -10.07
N ASP A 318 5.33 11.78 -9.53
CA ASP A 318 5.35 10.38 -9.92
C ASP A 318 4.04 9.72 -9.48
N VAL A 319 3.32 9.05 -10.36
CA VAL A 319 2.05 8.38 -10.02
C VAL A 319 2.12 6.89 -10.33
N ARG A 320 1.39 6.10 -9.54
CA ARG A 320 1.17 4.67 -9.72
C ARG A 320 -0.19 4.41 -10.36
N LEU A 321 -0.15 4.09 -11.64
CA LEU A 321 -1.28 3.59 -12.39
C LEU A 321 -1.37 2.07 -12.23
N LYS A 322 -2.60 1.55 -12.15
CA LYS A 322 -2.89 0.13 -12.32
C LYS A 322 -2.37 -0.34 -13.68
N GLU A 323 -2.01 -1.62 -13.76
CA GLU A 323 -1.51 -2.21 -15.00
C GLU A 323 -2.54 -2.05 -16.12
N VAL A 324 -2.16 -1.31 -17.16
CA VAL A 324 -3.01 -1.01 -18.31
C VAL A 324 -2.16 -0.77 -19.55
N HIS A 325 -2.67 -1.12 -20.73
CA HIS A 325 -2.09 -0.65 -21.99
C HIS A 325 -2.39 0.84 -22.14
N PHE A 326 -1.44 1.69 -21.76
CA PHE A 326 -1.63 3.14 -21.63
C PHE A 326 -2.24 3.76 -22.89
N ASP A 327 -1.68 3.47 -24.08
CA ASP A 327 -2.18 4.06 -25.33
C ASP A 327 -3.63 3.68 -25.64
N SER A 328 -4.01 2.42 -25.44
CA SER A 328 -5.38 1.94 -25.67
C SER A 328 -6.36 2.60 -24.70
N TRP A 329 -5.96 2.72 -23.43
CA TRP A 329 -6.76 3.38 -22.40
C TRP A 329 -6.88 4.88 -22.65
N ALA A 330 -5.77 5.55 -22.93
CA ALA A 330 -5.72 6.99 -23.18
C ALA A 330 -6.53 7.37 -24.42
N LYS A 331 -6.48 6.61 -25.52
CA LYS A 331 -7.32 6.85 -26.71
C LYS A 331 -8.83 6.88 -26.38
N GLN A 332 -9.26 6.17 -25.35
CA GLN A 332 -10.67 6.11 -24.97
C GLN A 332 -11.05 7.12 -23.89
N ALA A 333 -10.18 7.32 -22.89
CA ALA A 333 -10.49 8.09 -21.68
C ALA A 333 -9.90 9.51 -21.69
N ALA A 334 -8.80 9.75 -22.41
CA ALA A 334 -8.16 11.05 -22.46
C ALA A 334 -8.84 11.96 -23.47
N HIS A 335 -8.66 13.27 -23.29
CA HIS A 335 -9.05 14.27 -24.28
C HIS A 335 -8.18 14.17 -25.53
N PHE A 336 -6.87 14.09 -25.33
CA PHE A 336 -5.90 13.86 -26.40
C PHE A 336 -4.78 12.94 -25.91
N LEU A 337 -4.09 12.33 -26.88
CA LEU A 337 -2.90 11.51 -26.70
C LEU A 337 -1.87 11.92 -27.74
N GLU A 338 -0.66 12.22 -27.29
CA GLU A 338 0.51 12.50 -28.13
C GLU A 338 1.59 11.46 -27.86
N CYS A 339 2.12 10.87 -28.92
CA CYS A 339 3.22 9.91 -28.85
C CYS A 339 4.46 10.50 -29.51
N SER A 340 5.63 10.27 -28.92
CA SER A 340 6.89 10.85 -29.36
C SER A 340 8.07 9.98 -28.93
N ALA A 341 9.20 10.04 -29.62
CA ALA A 341 10.43 9.36 -29.19
C ALA A 341 11.40 10.33 -28.52
N TYR A 342 11.95 9.97 -27.37
CA TYR A 342 13.00 10.69 -26.64
C TYR A 342 14.11 9.72 -26.24
N ASN A 343 15.36 10.01 -26.63
CA ASN A 343 16.51 9.13 -26.42
C ASN A 343 16.27 7.67 -26.85
N GLY A 344 15.59 7.48 -27.99
CA GLY A 344 15.29 6.15 -28.55
C GLY A 344 14.18 5.37 -27.82
N LYS A 345 13.51 5.97 -26.84
CA LYS A 345 12.35 5.39 -26.14
C LYS A 345 11.09 6.14 -26.52
N ASP A 346 10.00 5.42 -26.78
CA ASP A 346 8.72 6.06 -27.01
C ASP A 346 8.11 6.52 -25.68
N ILE A 347 7.56 7.73 -25.72
CA ILE A 347 6.88 8.42 -24.65
C ILE A 347 5.47 8.73 -25.15
N SER A 348 4.49 8.38 -24.35
CA SER A 348 3.08 8.68 -24.55
C SER A 348 2.63 9.69 -23.50
N ILE A 349 1.99 10.77 -23.93
CA ILE A 349 1.46 11.84 -23.08
C ILE A 349 -0.02 12.02 -23.37
N ALA A 350 -0.84 11.94 -22.34
CA ALA A 350 -2.29 12.06 -22.46
C ALA A 350 -2.85 13.06 -21.44
N PHE A 351 -3.89 13.80 -21.83
CA PHE A 351 -4.57 14.74 -20.94
C PHE A 351 -5.94 14.21 -20.51
N PHE A 352 -6.12 14.02 -19.20
CA PHE A 352 -7.35 13.53 -18.59
C PHE A 352 -8.10 14.70 -17.93
N PRO A 353 -9.17 15.22 -18.56
CA PRO A 353 -9.89 16.39 -18.05
C PRO A 353 -10.58 16.03 -16.75
N ARG A 354 -10.51 16.92 -15.76
CA ARG A 354 -11.21 16.78 -14.48
C ARG A 354 -11.57 18.16 -13.96
N LYS A 355 -12.84 18.35 -13.60
CA LYS A 355 -13.25 19.55 -12.86
C LYS A 355 -12.73 19.42 -11.43
N ASP A 356 -12.26 20.53 -10.85
CA ASP A 356 -11.78 20.60 -9.47
C ASP A 356 -10.53 19.72 -9.20
N VAL A 357 -9.50 19.84 -10.03
CA VAL A 357 -8.19 19.20 -9.75
C VAL A 357 -7.52 19.75 -8.49
N LYS A 358 -7.84 20.99 -8.11
CA LYS A 358 -7.31 21.63 -6.91
C LYS A 358 -7.97 21.07 -5.67
N ILE A 359 -7.17 20.41 -4.84
CA ILE A 359 -7.61 19.92 -3.54
C ILE A 359 -7.90 21.13 -2.65
N LYS A 360 -9.08 21.12 -2.03
CA LYS A 360 -9.53 22.18 -1.13
C LYS A 360 -8.91 21.94 0.25
N LEU A 361 -7.63 22.28 0.36
CA LEU A 361 -6.91 22.25 1.63
C LEU A 361 -7.28 23.48 2.46
N GLU A 362 -7.73 23.24 3.69
CA GLU A 362 -8.04 24.30 4.64
C GLU A 362 -6.87 24.49 5.64
N ASN A 363 -6.70 25.69 6.20
CA ASN A 363 -5.69 25.91 7.23
C ASN A 363 -6.09 25.21 8.54
N SER A 364 -5.15 24.48 9.13
CA SER A 364 -5.29 23.87 10.45
C SER A 364 -5.06 24.90 11.56
N GLU A 365 -5.65 24.66 12.73
CA GLU A 365 -5.33 25.39 13.96
C GLU A 365 -3.87 25.17 14.39
N VAL A 366 -3.29 24.02 14.02
CA VAL A 366 -1.87 23.72 14.20
C VAL A 366 -1.07 24.24 12.99
N PRO A 367 -0.08 25.15 13.18
CA PRO A 367 0.61 25.84 12.08
C PRO A 367 1.26 24.95 11.02
N GLU A 368 1.77 23.78 11.42
CA GLU A 368 2.47 22.83 10.55
C GLU A 368 1.54 21.85 9.82
N MET A 369 0.24 21.94 10.08
CA MET A 369 -0.77 21.04 9.52
C MET A 369 -1.67 21.78 8.52
N ALA A 370 -2.28 21.01 7.62
CA ALA A 370 -3.39 21.41 6.77
C ALA A 370 -4.56 20.46 7.02
N LYS A 371 -5.78 20.92 6.77
CA LYS A 371 -7.01 20.14 6.87
C LYS A 371 -7.40 19.61 5.50
N VAL A 372 -7.78 18.33 5.47
CA VAL A 372 -8.33 17.63 4.30
C VAL A 372 -9.72 17.15 4.68
N LYS A 373 -10.72 17.37 3.80
CA LYS A 373 -12.09 16.89 4.04
C LYS A 373 -12.14 15.37 4.02
N ILE A 374 -12.79 14.78 5.04
CA ILE A 374 -12.94 13.32 5.13
C ILE A 374 -13.74 12.76 3.95
N ASP A 375 -14.69 13.56 3.44
CA ASP A 375 -15.52 13.16 2.32
C ASP A 375 -14.75 12.99 1.01
N GLU A 376 -13.66 13.74 0.85
CA GLU A 376 -12.78 13.68 -0.33
C GLU A 376 -11.82 12.48 -0.27
N LEU A 377 -11.47 12.00 0.93
CA LEU A 377 -10.62 10.82 1.10
C LEU A 377 -11.39 9.54 0.75
N LEU A 378 -10.79 8.69 -0.10
CA LEU A 378 -11.37 7.42 -0.49
C LEU A 378 -10.99 6.32 0.51
N GLY A 379 -12.01 5.57 0.94
CA GLY A 379 -11.81 4.37 1.76
C GLY A 379 -11.15 3.24 0.97
N ASP A 380 -10.58 2.31 1.72
CA ASP A 380 -9.92 1.07 1.27
C ASP A 380 -8.76 1.31 0.29
N ARG A 381 -8.03 2.42 0.50
CA ARG A 381 -6.82 2.77 -0.26
C ARG A 381 -5.61 2.96 0.65
N ILE A 382 -4.44 2.61 0.11
CA ILE A 382 -3.16 2.91 0.76
C ILE A 382 -2.93 4.42 0.72
N ILE A 383 -2.66 5.01 1.88
CA ILE A 383 -2.32 6.43 1.99
C ILE A 383 -0.80 6.59 2.08
N ARG A 384 -0.25 7.59 1.39
CA ARG A 384 1.21 7.82 1.32
C ARG A 384 1.72 8.95 2.22
N PHE A 385 0.88 9.44 3.11
CA PHE A 385 1.14 10.49 4.07
C PHE A 385 0.53 10.11 5.42
N ASP A 386 0.92 10.81 6.47
CA ASP A 386 0.36 10.56 7.80
C ASP A 386 -0.96 11.34 7.95
N LEU A 387 -2.01 10.67 8.42
CA LEU A 387 -3.29 11.29 8.76
C LEU A 387 -3.46 11.41 10.27
N PHE A 388 -3.85 12.61 10.72
CA PHE A 388 -4.06 12.93 12.13
C PHE A 388 -5.48 13.40 12.40
N ILE A 389 -5.99 13.12 13.59
CA ILE A 389 -7.14 13.82 14.18
C ILE A 389 -6.63 14.85 15.17
N PHE A 390 -7.20 16.05 15.12
CA PHE A 390 -6.91 17.10 16.09
C PHE A 390 -8.01 17.16 17.16
N LEU A 391 -7.62 16.92 18.42
CA LEU A 391 -8.49 17.02 19.57
C LEU A 391 -8.42 18.43 20.15
N LYS A 392 -9.44 19.24 19.87
CA LYS A 392 -9.49 20.66 20.29
C LYS A 392 -9.42 20.87 21.80
N GLU A 393 -9.96 19.93 22.58
CA GLU A 393 -10.04 20.04 24.05
C GLU A 393 -8.67 20.07 24.73
N ASN A 394 -7.68 19.37 24.16
CA ASN A 394 -6.34 19.25 24.74
C ASN A 394 -5.22 19.65 23.77
N ASN A 395 -5.57 20.21 22.62
CA ASN A 395 -4.65 20.60 21.55
C ASN A 395 -3.70 19.48 21.11
N LYS A 396 -4.14 18.21 21.15
CA LYS A 396 -3.31 17.06 20.73
C LYS A 396 -3.67 16.60 19.32
N LEU A 397 -2.64 16.16 18.60
CA LEU A 397 -2.78 15.44 17.33
C LEU A 397 -2.58 13.94 17.59
N ILE A 398 -3.52 13.13 17.11
CA ILE A 398 -3.46 11.67 17.18
C ILE A 398 -3.31 11.12 15.78
N LEU A 399 -2.23 10.38 15.53
CA LEU A 399 -2.04 9.63 14.28
C LEU A 399 -3.12 8.55 14.17
N VAL A 400 -3.94 8.63 13.13
CA VAL A 400 -5.03 7.66 12.88
C VAL A 400 -4.73 6.68 11.76
N THR A 401 -3.95 7.12 10.77
CA THR A 401 -3.51 6.28 9.66
C THR A 401 -2.09 6.68 9.32
N ALA A 402 -1.15 5.74 9.51
CA ALA A 402 0.25 5.96 9.18
C ALA A 402 0.47 5.87 7.67
N LYS A 403 1.47 6.59 7.17
CA LYS A 403 1.96 6.43 5.80
C LYS A 403 2.22 4.95 5.46
N GLY A 404 1.77 4.53 4.28
CA GLY A 404 1.89 3.16 3.77
C GLY A 404 0.79 2.20 4.25
N THR A 405 -0.17 2.68 5.04
CA THR A 405 -1.29 1.85 5.53
C THR A 405 -2.59 2.13 4.79
N ILE A 406 -3.52 1.17 4.84
CA ILE A 406 -4.83 1.29 4.20
C ILE A 406 -5.76 2.12 5.08
N PHE A 407 -6.28 3.22 4.53
CA PHE A 407 -7.36 3.98 5.15
C PHE A 407 -8.69 3.33 4.83
N ARG A 408 -9.25 2.60 5.80
CA ARG A 408 -10.43 1.74 5.56
C ARG A 408 -11.71 2.54 5.45
N GLN A 409 -12.65 2.09 4.62
CA GLN A 409 -13.97 2.72 4.51
C GLN A 409 -14.75 2.69 5.83
N THR A 410 -14.57 1.65 6.64
CA THR A 410 -15.13 1.54 8.00
C THR A 410 -14.57 2.60 8.95
N GLN A 411 -13.27 2.90 8.84
CA GLN A 411 -12.61 3.96 9.60
C GLN A 411 -13.13 5.34 9.20
N ARG A 412 -13.25 5.59 7.88
CA ARG A 412 -13.85 6.81 7.33
C ARG A 412 -15.27 7.04 7.85
N THR A 413 -16.13 6.02 7.74
CA THR A 413 -17.53 6.09 8.20
C THR A 413 -17.60 6.40 9.70
N ARG A 414 -16.78 5.72 10.52
CA ARG A 414 -16.72 5.99 11.97
C ARG A 414 -16.33 7.44 12.29
N PHE A 415 -15.40 8.03 11.56
CA PHE A 415 -15.03 9.43 11.80
C PHE A 415 -16.16 10.39 11.46
N ILE A 416 -16.85 10.15 10.34
CA ILE A 416 -18.04 10.92 9.94
C ILE A 416 -19.14 10.79 11.02
N ASP A 417 -19.40 9.56 11.49
CA ASP A 417 -20.41 9.29 12.53
C ASP A 417 -20.06 9.96 13.87
N GLN A 418 -18.77 10.18 14.15
CA GLN A 418 -18.28 10.92 15.31
C GLN A 418 -18.30 12.45 15.10
N GLY A 419 -18.87 12.93 13.99
CA GLY A 419 -18.95 14.35 13.65
C GLY A 419 -17.62 14.96 13.18
N GLN A 420 -16.62 14.14 12.87
CA GLN A 420 -15.38 14.63 12.27
C GLN A 420 -15.64 14.98 10.80
N THR A 421 -15.28 16.20 10.42
CA THR A 421 -15.41 16.70 9.05
C THR A 421 -14.08 16.75 8.30
N HIS A 422 -12.97 16.86 9.05
CA HIS A 422 -11.63 17.03 8.51
C HIS A 422 -10.63 16.12 9.22
N LEU A 423 -9.62 15.67 8.48
CA LEU A 423 -8.39 15.13 9.01
C LEU A 423 -7.25 16.11 8.75
N HIS A 424 -6.16 15.93 9.49
CA HIS A 424 -5.00 16.79 9.42
C HIS A 424 -3.84 16.05 8.75
N VAL A 425 -3.10 16.74 7.90
CA VAL A 425 -1.90 16.27 7.21
C VAL A 425 -0.79 17.30 7.38
N ARG A 426 0.48 16.87 7.41
CA ARG A 426 1.60 17.81 7.53
C ARG A 426 1.74 18.63 6.24
N LYS A 427 2.06 19.93 6.38
CA LYS A 427 2.25 20.83 5.23
C LYS A 427 3.39 20.41 4.30
N ASN A 428 4.41 19.72 4.80
CA ASN A 428 5.49 19.17 3.98
C ASN A 428 5.09 17.91 3.19
N GLU A 429 3.90 17.35 3.43
CA GLU A 429 3.38 16.16 2.75
C GLU A 429 2.26 16.51 1.74
N LEU A 430 1.95 17.79 1.49
CA LEU A 430 0.85 18.20 0.61
C LEU A 430 0.98 17.68 -0.83
N ASN A 431 2.22 17.56 -1.33
CA ASN A 431 2.48 16.98 -2.65
C ASN A 431 2.04 15.51 -2.71
N LEU A 432 2.17 14.76 -1.60
CA LEU A 432 1.72 13.37 -1.51
C LEU A 432 0.19 13.26 -1.47
N VAL A 433 -0.48 14.28 -0.94
CA VAL A 433 -1.95 14.40 -0.97
C VAL A 433 -2.40 14.64 -2.41
N ALA A 434 -1.79 15.59 -3.11
CA ALA A 434 -2.03 15.85 -4.54
C ALA A 434 -1.84 14.59 -5.40
N GLN A 435 -0.72 13.90 -5.20
CA GLN A 435 -0.43 12.61 -5.83
C GLN A 435 -1.52 11.57 -5.56
N TYR A 436 -1.96 11.41 -4.31
CA TYR A 436 -3.02 10.46 -3.94
C TYR A 436 -4.33 10.73 -4.68
N PHE A 437 -4.76 11.99 -4.78
CA PHE A 437 -6.00 12.34 -5.47
C PHE A 437 -5.92 12.17 -7.00
N ALA A 438 -4.73 12.41 -7.58
CA ALA A 438 -4.48 12.14 -8.99
C ALA A 438 -4.50 10.63 -9.27
N GLU A 439 -3.76 9.85 -8.50
CA GLU A 439 -3.75 8.37 -8.59
C GLU A 439 -5.14 7.79 -8.41
N ALA A 440 -5.90 8.30 -7.45
CA ALA A 440 -7.24 7.84 -7.18
C ALA A 440 -8.13 7.95 -8.42
N TYR A 441 -8.17 9.14 -9.01
CA TYR A 441 -8.97 9.43 -10.19
C TYR A 441 -8.51 8.66 -11.43
N LEU A 442 -7.21 8.66 -11.72
CA LEU A 442 -6.69 7.99 -12.89
C LEU A 442 -6.94 6.47 -12.81
N ASN A 443 -6.79 5.87 -11.62
CA ASN A 443 -7.07 4.44 -11.43
C ASN A 443 -8.56 4.10 -11.52
N ASP A 444 -9.46 5.00 -11.14
CA ASP A 444 -10.90 4.79 -11.34
C ASP A 444 -11.28 4.80 -12.84
N LEU A 445 -10.60 5.65 -13.63
CA LEU A 445 -10.73 5.62 -15.09
C LEU A 445 -10.18 4.33 -15.70
N VAL A 446 -9.07 3.80 -15.17
CA VAL A 446 -8.51 2.51 -15.60
C VAL A 446 -9.48 1.36 -15.27
N ASP A 447 -10.05 1.34 -14.07
CA ASP A 447 -11.03 0.31 -13.69
C ASP A 447 -12.26 0.33 -14.61
N THR A 448 -12.75 1.54 -14.91
CA THR A 448 -13.88 1.73 -15.84
C THR A 448 -13.56 1.17 -17.23
N PHE A 449 -12.37 1.44 -17.75
CA PHE A 449 -11.90 0.92 -19.03
C PHE A 449 -11.78 -0.61 -19.03
N GLN A 450 -11.16 -1.19 -18.00
CA GLN A 450 -11.01 -2.64 -17.88
C GLN A 450 -12.36 -3.36 -17.77
N ASN A 451 -13.31 -2.78 -17.05
CA ASN A 451 -14.66 -3.35 -16.93
C ASN A 451 -15.42 -3.33 -18.27
N GLN A 452 -15.23 -2.29 -19.09
CA GLN A 452 -15.80 -2.22 -20.45
C GLN A 452 -15.19 -3.26 -21.40
N ILE A 453 -13.89 -3.54 -21.29
CA ILE A 453 -13.26 -4.63 -22.06
C ILE A 453 -13.84 -5.98 -21.64
N LYS A 454 -13.94 -6.24 -20.33
CA LYS A 454 -14.51 -7.49 -19.80
C LYS A 454 -15.94 -7.71 -20.26
N SER A 455 -16.79 -6.67 -20.23
CA SER A 455 -18.18 -6.80 -20.68
C SER A 455 -18.30 -7.02 -22.20
N SER A 456 -17.40 -6.44 -22.99
CA SER A 456 -17.37 -6.62 -24.46
C SER A 456 -16.86 -8.00 -24.90
N GLN A 457 -16.14 -8.71 -24.03
CA GLN A 457 -15.65 -10.08 -24.30
C GLN A 457 -16.62 -11.17 -23.84
N ALA A 458 -17.57 -10.83 -22.97
CA ALA A 458 -18.55 -11.77 -22.41
C ALA A 458 -19.82 -11.91 -23.26
N GLY A 459 -20.08 -10.98 -24.18
CA GLY A 459 -21.17 -11.03 -25.16
C GLY A 459 -20.66 -11.40 -26.54
#